data_AF-A0A8T4ZLI3-F1
#
_entry.id   AF-A0A8T4ZLI3-F1
#
_cell.length_a   1.000
_cell.length_b   1.000
_cell.length_c   1.000
_cell.angle_alpha   90.00
_cell.angle_beta   90.00
_cell.angle_gamma   90.00
#
_symmetry.space_group_name_H-M   'P 1'
#
loop_
_entity.id
_entity.type
_entity.pdbx_description
1 polymer ?
#
loop_
_entity_poly.entity_id
_entity_poly.type
_entity_poly.pdbx_seq_one_letter_code
_entity_poly.pdbx_strand_id
1 'polypeptide(L)' 'MVEYVNIPIPKPLYGRLARCLEGSGYRSATEYIIYLIRKYLPDLESNDVERRLKALGYMS' A
#
# COMPACT_ATOMS: atom_id res chain seq x y z
N MET A 1 13.46 -2.10 18.56
CA MET A 1 12.27 -2.92 18.23
C MET A 1 11.43 -2.10 17.26
N VAL A 2 10.91 -2.67 16.18
CA VAL A 2 10.02 -1.92 15.26
C VAL A 2 8.62 -1.95 15.86
N GLU A 3 8.02 -0.78 16.05
CA GLU A 3 6.64 -0.65 16.50
C GLU A 3 5.69 -0.73 15.31
N TYR A 4 4.61 -1.49 15.46
CA TYR A 4 3.60 -1.69 14.42
C TYR A 4 2.27 -1.07 14.84
N VAL A 5 1.52 -0.59 13.85
CA VAL A 5 0.18 -0.05 14.02
C VAL A 5 -0.85 -0.98 13.36
N ASN A 6 -2.07 -0.99 13.89
CA ASN A 6 -3.18 -1.72 13.29
C ASN A 6 -3.92 -0.84 12.28
N ILE A 7 -4.12 -1.36 11.07
CA ILE A 7 -4.91 -0.69 10.02
C ILE A 7 -6.22 -1.47 9.85
N PRO A 8 -7.39 -0.86 10.12
CA PRO A 8 -8.67 -1.52 9.86
C PRO A 8 -8.88 -1.64 8.34
N ILE A 9 -8.99 -2.88 7.85
CA ILE A 9 -9.25 -3.18 6.44
C ILE A 9 -10.53 -4.02 6.35
N PRO A 10 -11.48 -3.69 5.46
CA PRO A 10 -12.66 -4.53 5.24
C PRO A 10 -12.26 -5.98 4.93
N LYS A 11 -12.79 -6.93 5.69
CA LYS A 11 -12.48 -8.37 5.51
C LYS A 11 -12.60 -8.85 4.06
N PRO A 12 -13.62 -8.45 3.27
CA PRO A 12 -13.72 -8.86 1.87
C PRO A 12 -12.53 -8.37 1.02
N LEU A 13 -12.05 -7.15 1.28
CA LEU A 13 -10.92 -6.56 0.56
C LEU A 13 -9.63 -7.28 0.90
N TYR A 14 -9.37 -7.49 2.20
CA TYR A 14 -8.20 -8.24 2.66
C TYR A 14 -8.20 -9.68 2.11
N GLY A 15 -9.34 -10.36 2.15
CA GLY A 15 -9.46 -11.73 1.63
C GLY A 15 -9.22 -11.83 0.13
N ARG A 16 -9.68 -10.84 -0.65
CA ARG A 16 -9.36 -10.77 -2.09
C ARG A 16 -7.86 -10.58 -2.31
N LEU A 17 -7.24 -9.65 -1.56
CA LEU A 17 -5.81 -9.40 -1.65
C LEU A 17 -5.00 -10.66 -1.29
N ALA A 18 -5.31 -11.30 -0.17
CA ALA A 18 -4.62 -12.51 0.28
C ALA A 18 -4.67 -13.63 -0.78
N ARG A 19 -5.84 -13.86 -1.38
CA ARG A 19 -6.00 -14.84 -2.48
C ARG A 19 -5.14 -14.49 -3.69
N CYS A 20 -5.07 -13.22 -4.08
CA CYS A 20 -4.23 -12.79 -5.20
C CYS A 20 -2.72 -12.99 -4.95
N LEU A 21 -2.30 -13.10 -3.69
CA LEU A 21 -0.90 -13.29 -3.30
C LEU A 21 -0.52 -14.78 -3.15
N GLU A 22 -1.47 -15.70 -3.28
CA GLU A 22 -1.18 -17.13 -3.25
C GLU A 22 -0.23 -17.51 -4.41
N GLY A 23 0.93 -18.07 -4.08
CA GLY A 23 1.96 -18.44 -5.06
C GLY A 23 2.83 -17.28 -5.58
N SER A 24 2.64 -16.04 -5.11
CA SER A 24 3.38 -14.87 -5.60
C SER A 24 4.75 -14.66 -4.93
N GLY A 25 5.11 -15.48 -3.94
CA GLY A 25 6.34 -15.34 -3.14
C GLY A 25 6.25 -14.36 -1.97
N TYR A 26 5.13 -13.63 -1.80
CA TYR A 26 4.90 -12.82 -0.60
C TYR A 26 4.47 -13.72 0.56
N ARG A 27 5.01 -13.47 1.75
CA ARG A 27 4.74 -14.27 2.96
C ARG A 27 3.40 -13.89 3.60
N SER A 28 2.90 -12.68 3.31
CA SER A 28 1.61 -12.21 3.81
C SER A 28 1.09 -11.00 3.03
N ALA A 29 -0.21 -10.75 3.13
CA ALA A 29 -0.81 -9.50 2.66
C ALA A 29 -0.20 -8.25 3.34
N THR A 30 0.20 -8.37 4.61
CA THR A 30 0.86 -7.28 5.35
C THR A 30 2.20 -6.90 4.72
N GLU A 31 3.02 -7.88 4.33
CA GLU A 31 4.29 -7.63 3.64
C GLU A 31 4.08 -6.91 2.31
N TYR A 32 3.05 -7.32 1.56
CA TYR A 32 2.69 -6.66 0.31
C TYR A 32 2.20 -5.22 0.53
N ILE A 33 1.35 -4.97 1.53
CA ILE A 33 0.88 -3.62 1.88
C ILE A 33 2.08 -2.73 2.26
N ILE A 34 3.02 -3.24 3.06
CA ILE A 34 4.25 -2.51 3.41
C ILE A 34 5.06 -2.19 2.14
N TYR A 35 5.19 -3.14 1.22
CA TYR A 35 5.85 -2.89 -0.07
C TYR A 35 5.16 -1.77 -0.86
N LEU A 36 3.82 -1.80 -0.96
CA LEU A 36 3.06 -0.76 -1.66
C LEU A 36 3.26 0.61 -1.02
N ILE A 37 3.18 0.70 0.32
CA ILE A 37 3.42 1.96 1.03
C ILE A 37 4.82 2.48 0.70
N ARG A 38 5.86 1.64 0.82
CA ARG A 38 7.24 2.05 0.50
C ARG A 38 7.41 2.50 -0.94
N LYS A 39 6.69 1.87 -1.87
CA LYS A 39 6.75 2.19 -3.30
C LYS A 39 6.11 3.55 -3.62
N TYR A 40 4.97 3.86 -3.02
CA TYR A 40 4.16 5.04 -3.38
C TYR A 40 4.30 6.22 -2.42
N LEU A 41 4.80 6.02 -1.19
CA LEU A 41 5.01 7.09 -0.22
C LEU A 41 5.90 8.23 -0.74
N PRO A 42 7.00 7.98 -1.48
CA PRO A 42 7.82 9.07 -2.01
C PRO A 42 7.06 10.01 -2.96
N ASP A 43 6.10 9.48 -3.71
CA ASP A 43 5.26 10.30 -4.59
C ASP A 43 4.27 11.16 -3.80
N LEU A 44 3.75 10.62 -2.68
CA LEU A 44 2.87 11.35 -1.76
C LEU A 44 3.63 12.43 -0.96
N GLU A 45 4.91 12.20 -0.68
CA GLU A 45 5.81 13.15 0.02
C GLU A 45 6.48 14.15 -0.93
N SER A 46 6.18 14.09 -2.23
CA SER A 46 6.83 14.97 -3.21
C SER A 46 6.48 16.44 -3.00
N ASN A 47 7.49 17.32 -3.04
CA ASN A 47 7.30 18.77 -3.07
C ASN A 47 6.81 19.27 -4.44
N ASP A 48 6.89 18.43 -5.47
CA ASP A 48 6.29 18.71 -6.76
C ASP A 48 4.76 18.54 -6.67
N VAL A 49 4.04 19.66 -6.84
CA VAL A 49 2.58 19.70 -6.66
C VAL A 49 1.87 18.79 -7.64
N GLU A 50 2.29 18.75 -8.90
CA GLU A 50 1.66 17.93 -9.93
C GLU A 50 1.84 16.44 -9.62
N ARG A 51 3.07 16.04 -9.28
CA ARG A 51 3.38 14.65 -8.90
C ARG A 51 2.57 14.22 -7.67
N ARG A 52 2.50 15.08 -6.65
CA ARG A 52 1.75 14.80 -5.41
C ARG A 52 0.25 14.69 -5.68
N LEU A 53 -0.32 15.60 -6.48
CA LEU A 53 -1.74 15.57 -6.85
C LEU A 53 -2.10 14.32 -7.65
N LYS A 54 -1.22 13.89 -8.56
CA LYS A 54 -1.38 12.63 -9.29
C LYS A 54 -1.34 11.42 -8.35
N ALA A 55 -0.39 11.38 -7.43
CA ALA A 55 -0.28 10.28 -6.45
C ALA A 55 -1.48 10.19 -5.51
N LEU A 56 -2.09 11.32 -5.18
CA LEU A 56 -3.32 11.40 -4.38
C LEU A 56 -4.59 11.09 -5.19
N GLY A 57 -4.49 10.93 -6.51
CA GLY A 57 -5.62 10.64 -7.40
C GLY A 57 -6.46 11.87 -7.79
N TYR A 58 -5.97 13.09 -7.57
CA TYR A 58 -6.64 14.31 -8.01
C TYR A 58 -6.40 14.64 -9.50
N MET A 59 -5.41 14.00 -10.11
CA MET A 59 -5.04 14.19 -11.51
C MET A 59 -4.83 12.82 -12.16
N SER A 60 -5.42 12.61 -13.34
CA SER A 60 -5.30 11.40 -14.16
C SER A 60 -4.33 11.61 -15.33
#